data_AF-F1LGZ1-F1
#
_entry.id   AF-F1LGZ1-F1
#
_cell.length_a   1.000
_cell.length_b   1.000
_cell.length_c   1.000
_cell.angle_alpha   90.00
_cell.angle_beta   90.00
_cell.angle_gamma   90.00
#
_symmetry.space_group_name_H-M   'P 1'
#
loop_
_entity.id
_entity.type
_entity.pdbx_description
1 polymer ?
#
loop_
_entity_poly.entity_id
_entity_poly.type
_entity_poly.pdbx_seq_one_letter_code
_entity_poly.pdbx_strand_id
1 'polypeptide(L)'
;METPTKYDAIQMYKALKDRIVGDTSGDFQALLVALLQGNRDMSYNVDVPRAREEAKKLMGNKERKEKPSKEVFCQAFSTENFRQLKRMFSEYMSMNGETIQEGIKRVFSGDAEVAYLALVDFIENKERYFAKQLYASMEGLGTRDT
;
A
#
# COMPACT_ATOMS: atom_id res chain seq x y z
N MET A 1 -15.06 19.52 24.81
CA MET A 1 -15.16 18.27 24.05
C MET A 1 -14.54 17.18 24.91
N GLU A 2 -15.35 16.22 25.36
CA GLU A 2 -14.81 15.06 26.09
C GLU A 2 -13.94 14.23 25.16
N THR A 3 -12.74 13.86 25.63
CA THR A 3 -11.85 12.96 24.90
C THR A 3 -12.45 11.56 24.87
N PRO A 4 -12.51 10.89 23.70
CA PRO A 4 -13.08 9.54 23.59
C PRO A 4 -12.42 8.58 24.57
N THR A 5 -13.21 7.72 25.22
CA THR A 5 -12.67 6.69 26.10
C THR A 5 -12.02 5.57 25.28
N LYS A 6 -11.18 4.74 25.93
CA LYS A 6 -10.59 3.55 25.31
C LYS A 6 -11.66 2.60 24.74
N TYR A 7 -12.82 2.51 25.39
CA TYR A 7 -13.93 1.68 24.93
C TYR A 7 -14.53 2.23 23.62
N ASP A 8 -14.72 3.55 23.54
CA ASP A 8 -15.26 4.21 22.35
C ASP A 8 -14.34 4.03 21.14
N ALA A 9 -13.02 4.14 21.34
CA ALA A 9 -12.03 3.90 20.30
C ALA A 9 -12.07 2.45 19.76
N ILE A 10 -12.25 1.47 20.64
CA ILE A 10 -12.38 0.06 20.25
C ILE A 10 -13.66 -0.17 19.44
N GLN A 11 -14.77 0.43 19.84
CA GLN A 11 -16.04 0.30 19.11
C GLN A 11 -15.98 0.99 17.75
N MET A 12 -15.36 2.17 17.67
CA MET A 12 -15.15 2.88 16.41
C MET A 12 -14.26 2.07 15.45
N TYR A 13 -13.18 1.45 15.96
CA TYR A 13 -12.34 0.56 15.16
C TYR A 13 -13.12 -0.64 14.60
N LYS A 14 -13.93 -1.32 15.45
CA LYS A 14 -14.75 -2.45 15.01
C LYS A 14 -15.76 -2.03 13.95
N ALA A 15 -16.50 -0.96 14.19
CA ALA A 15 -17.48 -0.44 13.25
C ALA A 15 -16.85 -0.05 11.90
N LEU A 16 -15.68 0.61 11.92
CA LEU A 16 -14.96 0.97 10.70
C LEU A 16 -14.46 -0.27 9.95
N LYS A 17 -13.91 -1.26 10.67
CA LYS A 17 -13.48 -2.53 10.07
C LYS A 17 -14.66 -3.26 9.42
N ASP A 18 -15.78 -3.37 10.12
CA ASP A 18 -16.98 -4.06 9.63
C ASP A 18 -17.53 -3.37 8.38
N ARG A 19 -17.49 -2.04 8.32
CA ARG A 19 -17.86 -1.27 7.12
C ARG A 19 -16.94 -1.54 5.95
N ILE A 20 -15.62 -1.50 6.17
CA ILE A 20 -14.64 -1.82 5.11
C ILE A 20 -14.86 -3.25 4.60
N VAL A 21 -15.05 -4.23 5.49
CA VAL A 21 -15.29 -5.63 5.12
C VAL A 21 -16.64 -5.80 4.40
N GLY A 22 -17.67 -5.05 4.78
CA GLY A 22 -18.99 -5.09 4.14
C GLY A 22 -19.03 -4.46 2.75
N ASP A 23 -18.29 -3.37 2.54
CA ASP A 23 -18.40 -2.54 1.32
C ASP A 23 -17.26 -2.79 0.30
N THR A 24 -16.26 -3.60 0.66
CA THR A 24 -15.12 -3.93 -0.23
C THR A 24 -14.90 -5.44 -0.30
N SER A 25 -14.08 -5.92 -1.24
CA SER A 25 -13.76 -7.36 -1.35
C SER A 25 -12.35 -7.62 -1.90
N GLY A 26 -11.92 -8.88 -1.87
CA GLY A 26 -10.68 -9.34 -2.50
C GLY A 26 -9.41 -8.66 -1.96
N ASP A 27 -8.44 -8.46 -2.85
CA ASP A 27 -7.13 -7.88 -2.50
C ASP A 27 -7.24 -6.44 -1.98
N PHE A 28 -8.23 -5.68 -2.44
CA PHE A 28 -8.46 -4.31 -2.00
C PHE A 28 -8.93 -4.28 -0.53
N GLN A 29 -9.92 -5.11 -0.18
CA GLN A 29 -10.34 -5.28 1.21
C GLN A 29 -9.17 -5.70 2.10
N ALA A 30 -8.38 -6.68 1.66
CA ALA A 30 -7.24 -7.18 2.42
C ALA A 30 -6.23 -6.08 2.74
N LEU A 31 -5.89 -5.24 1.74
CA LEU A 31 -5.00 -4.11 1.93
C LEU A 31 -5.58 -3.06 2.90
N LEU A 32 -6.84 -2.67 2.73
CA LEU A 32 -7.48 -1.68 3.61
C LEU A 32 -7.53 -2.16 5.06
N VAL A 33 -7.90 -3.42 5.28
CA VAL A 33 -7.94 -4.02 6.62
C VAL A 33 -6.53 -4.09 7.23
N ALA A 34 -5.49 -4.39 6.43
CA ALA A 34 -4.11 -4.40 6.91
C ALA A 34 -3.62 -2.99 7.29
N LEU A 35 -3.90 -1.98 6.47
CA LEU A 35 -3.58 -0.59 6.77
C LEU A 35 -4.30 -0.07 8.03
N LEU A 36 -5.55 -0.47 8.22
CA LEU A 36 -6.36 -0.08 9.37
C LEU A 36 -5.76 -0.52 10.71
N GLN A 37 -4.93 -1.58 10.72
CA GLN A 37 -4.26 -2.04 11.94
C GLN A 37 -3.28 -1.01 12.50
N GLY A 38 -2.77 -0.08 11.67
CA GLY A 38 -1.89 1.00 12.12
C GLY A 38 -0.52 0.55 12.63
N ASN A 39 -0.10 -0.68 12.32
CA ASN A 39 1.14 -1.29 12.81
C ASN A 39 2.36 -0.98 11.93
N ARG A 40 2.42 0.20 11.32
CA ARG A 40 3.58 0.58 10.51
C ARG A 40 4.78 0.87 11.41
N ASP A 41 5.94 0.34 11.04
CA ASP A 41 7.22 0.70 11.65
C ASP A 41 7.47 2.20 11.49
N MET A 42 7.58 2.89 12.61
CA MET A 42 7.85 4.33 12.69
C MET A 42 9.34 4.64 12.77
N SER A 43 10.20 3.61 12.76
CA SER A 43 11.64 3.77 12.72
C SER A 43 12.12 4.26 11.35
N TYR A 44 13.42 4.53 11.27
CA TYR A 44 14.11 4.88 10.04
C TYR A 44 15.11 3.81 9.60
N ASN A 45 15.04 2.63 10.21
CA ASN A 45 15.99 1.55 9.97
C ASN A 45 15.73 0.90 8.61
N VAL A 46 16.81 0.52 7.93
CA VAL A 46 16.73 -0.15 6.63
C VAL A 46 17.53 -1.45 6.72
N ASP A 47 16.86 -2.55 6.44
CA ASP A 47 17.46 -3.87 6.30
C ASP A 47 17.53 -4.20 4.81
N VAL A 48 18.72 -4.00 4.24
CA VAL A 48 18.98 -4.20 2.81
C VAL A 48 18.82 -5.68 2.39
N PRO A 49 19.41 -6.66 3.10
CA PRO A 49 19.16 -8.08 2.82
C PRO A 49 17.68 -8.43 2.77
N ARG A 50 16.89 -7.97 3.76
CA ARG A 50 15.45 -8.24 3.82
C ARG A 50 14.68 -7.55 2.70
N ALA A 51 15.00 -6.30 2.38
CA ALA A 51 14.40 -5.59 1.24
C ALA A 51 14.63 -6.34 -0.08
N ARG A 52 15.83 -6.91 -0.26
CA ARG A 52 16.15 -7.70 -1.44
C ARG A 52 15.42 -9.04 -1.46
N GLU A 53 15.24 -9.69 -0.32
CA GLU A 53 14.48 -10.94 -0.21
C GLU A 53 12.99 -10.71 -0.51
N GLU A 54 12.39 -9.69 0.09
CA GLU A 54 10.99 -9.31 -0.14
C GLU A 54 10.78 -8.95 -1.60
N ALA A 55 11.67 -8.14 -2.20
CA ALA A 55 11.62 -7.82 -3.63
C ALA A 55 11.61 -9.09 -4.51
N LYS A 56 12.40 -10.13 -4.19
CA LYS A 56 12.35 -11.42 -4.91
C LYS A 56 10.99 -12.09 -4.83
N LYS A 57 10.37 -12.08 -3.64
CA LYS A 57 9.01 -12.63 -3.45
C LYS A 57 7.96 -11.84 -4.24
N LEU A 58 8.12 -10.52 -4.36
CA LEU A 58 7.25 -9.67 -5.18
C LEU A 58 7.42 -9.90 -6.69
N MET A 59 8.60 -10.34 -7.13
CA MET A 59 8.87 -10.65 -8.54
C MET A 59 8.32 -12.03 -8.94
N GLY A 60 8.30 -12.98 -8.00
CA GLY A 60 8.11 -14.39 -8.32
C GLY A 60 9.26 -14.94 -9.16
N ASN A 61 9.07 -16.14 -9.70
CA ASN A 61 10.05 -16.78 -10.57
C ASN A 61 9.35 -17.64 -11.62
N LYS A 62 9.39 -17.21 -12.89
CA LYS A 62 8.72 -17.90 -14.00
C LYS A 62 9.27 -19.31 -14.22
N GLU A 63 10.58 -19.51 -14.16
CA GLU A 63 11.23 -20.81 -14.36
C GLU A 63 10.83 -21.81 -13.27
N ARG A 64 10.66 -21.32 -12.04
CA ARG A 64 10.22 -22.13 -10.89
C ARG A 64 8.70 -22.18 -10.72
N LYS A 65 7.94 -21.53 -11.61
CA LYS A 65 6.47 -21.37 -11.51
C LYS A 65 6.03 -20.73 -10.18
N GLU A 66 6.89 -19.94 -9.56
CA GLU A 66 6.59 -19.17 -8.37
C GLU A 66 5.87 -17.88 -8.79
N LYS A 67 4.63 -17.70 -8.33
CA LYS A 67 3.88 -16.47 -8.58
C LYS A 67 4.38 -15.34 -7.67
N PRO A 68 4.28 -14.07 -8.10
CA PRO A 68 4.42 -12.93 -7.20
C PRO A 68 3.54 -13.08 -5.95
N SER A 69 4.10 -12.89 -4.77
CA SER A 69 3.33 -13.03 -3.52
C SER A 69 2.53 -11.76 -3.21
N LYS A 70 1.21 -11.87 -3.28
CA LYS A 70 0.26 -10.82 -2.87
C LYS A 70 0.30 -10.57 -1.37
N GLU A 71 0.63 -11.60 -0.60
CA GLU A 71 0.76 -11.54 0.86
C GLU A 71 1.94 -10.65 1.25
N VAL A 72 3.08 -10.80 0.58
CA VAL A 72 4.26 -9.94 0.81
C VAL A 72 3.99 -8.50 0.36
N PHE A 73 3.25 -8.29 -0.73
CA PHE A 73 2.76 -6.95 -1.09
C PHE A 73 1.96 -6.33 0.06
N CYS A 74 0.92 -7.03 0.53
CA CYS A 74 0.04 -6.52 1.58
C CYS A 74 0.80 -6.25 2.89
N GLN A 75 1.62 -7.21 3.33
CA GLN A 75 2.43 -7.07 4.53
C GLN A 75 3.40 -5.90 4.41
N ALA A 76 4.24 -5.88 3.36
CA ALA A 76 5.25 -4.83 3.22
C ALA A 76 4.61 -3.44 3.18
N PHE A 77 3.59 -3.27 2.34
CA PHE A 77 2.94 -1.97 2.19
C PHE A 77 2.16 -1.53 3.43
N SER A 78 1.75 -2.42 4.34
CA SER A 78 1.02 -2.05 5.56
C SER A 78 1.92 -1.86 6.77
N THR A 79 3.02 -2.62 6.89
CA THR A 79 3.84 -2.64 8.11
C THR A 79 5.20 -1.98 7.99
N GLU A 80 5.80 -1.90 6.80
CA GLU A 80 7.19 -1.42 6.67
C GLU A 80 7.29 0.10 6.73
N ASN A 81 8.40 0.60 7.29
CA ASN A 81 8.69 2.02 7.23
C ASN A 81 8.99 2.46 5.78
N PHE A 82 8.80 3.74 5.50
CA PHE A 82 8.93 4.24 4.13
C PHE A 82 10.34 4.13 3.54
N ARG A 83 11.40 4.13 4.37
CA ARG A 83 12.78 3.96 3.88
C ARG A 83 13.03 2.52 3.45
N GLN A 84 12.52 1.55 4.21
CA GLN A 84 12.57 0.14 3.85
C GLN A 84 11.82 -0.12 2.54
N LEU A 85 10.61 0.43 2.37
CA LEU A 85 9.84 0.31 1.13
C LEU A 85 10.57 0.90 -0.08
N LYS A 86 11.14 2.11 0.06
CA LYS A 86 11.98 2.71 -1.01
C LYS A 86 13.17 1.82 -1.36
N ARG A 87 13.81 1.20 -0.36
CA ARG A 87 14.90 0.27 -0.62
C ARG A 87 14.41 -0.97 -1.36
N MET A 88 13.31 -1.57 -0.93
CA MET A 88 12.69 -2.71 -1.62
C MET A 88 12.33 -2.40 -3.07
N PHE A 89 11.81 -1.20 -3.36
CA PHE A 89 11.51 -0.77 -4.73
C PHE A 89 12.78 -0.64 -5.58
N SER A 90 13.86 -0.11 -5.00
CA SER A 90 15.15 -0.02 -5.67
C SER A 90 15.76 -1.41 -5.94
N GLU A 91 15.63 -2.36 -5.01
CA GLU A 91 16.09 -3.74 -5.20
C GLU A 91 15.22 -4.49 -6.23
N TYR A 92 13.92 -4.23 -6.27
CA TYR A 92 13.01 -4.77 -7.29
C TYR A 92 13.45 -4.32 -8.68
N MET A 93 13.69 -3.02 -8.86
CA MET A 93 14.18 -2.44 -10.12
C MET A 93 15.55 -2.99 -10.50
N SER A 94 16.50 -3.08 -9.57
CA SER A 94 17.86 -3.51 -9.86
C SER A 94 17.94 -4.97 -10.32
N MET A 95 17.06 -5.83 -9.82
CA MET A 95 17.09 -7.27 -10.14
C MET A 95 16.28 -7.63 -11.37
N ASN A 96 15.20 -6.91 -11.67
CA ASN A 96 14.25 -7.30 -12.74
C ASN A 96 14.14 -6.26 -13.86
N GLY A 97 14.79 -5.10 -13.73
CA GLY A 97 14.79 -4.06 -14.76
C GLY A 97 13.43 -3.38 -14.96
N GLU A 98 12.49 -3.62 -14.06
CA GLU A 98 11.12 -3.10 -14.10
C GLU A 98 10.79 -2.43 -12.77
N THR A 99 9.97 -1.39 -12.83
CA THR A 99 9.54 -0.62 -11.67
C THR A 99 8.57 -1.42 -10.81
N ILE A 100 8.45 -1.07 -9.52
CA ILE A 100 7.46 -1.70 -8.65
C ILE A 100 6.03 -1.45 -9.13
N GLN A 101 5.78 -0.31 -9.78
CA GLN A 101 4.51 0.06 -10.39
C GLN A 101 4.12 -0.95 -11.50
N GLU A 102 5.06 -1.33 -12.36
CA GLU A 102 4.83 -2.36 -13.38
C GLU A 102 4.58 -3.74 -12.75
N GLY A 103 5.29 -4.06 -11.68
CA GLY A 103 5.03 -5.24 -10.86
C GLY A 103 3.61 -5.30 -10.33
N ILE A 104 3.13 -4.20 -9.73
CA ILE A 104 1.77 -4.08 -9.20
C ILE A 104 0.72 -4.33 -10.29
N LYS A 105 0.88 -3.70 -11.47
CA LYS A 105 -0.05 -3.84 -12.61
C LYS A 105 -0.15 -5.26 -13.18
N ARG A 106 0.83 -6.13 -12.92
CA ARG A 106 0.77 -7.55 -13.31
C ARG A 106 0.07 -8.43 -12.29
N VAL A 107 0.07 -8.01 -11.03
CA VAL A 107 -0.36 -8.83 -9.90
C VAL A 107 -1.78 -8.49 -9.45
N PHE A 108 -2.11 -7.20 -9.52
CA PHE A 108 -3.38 -6.65 -9.10
C PHE A 108 -4.12 -6.05 -10.29
N SER A 109 -5.43 -5.87 -10.11
CA SER A 109 -6.31 -5.18 -11.06
C SER A 109 -7.41 -4.45 -10.28
N GLY A 110 -8.14 -3.56 -10.94
CA GLY A 110 -9.22 -2.80 -10.32
C GLY A 110 -8.75 -1.97 -9.13
N ASP A 111 -9.58 -1.86 -8.10
CA ASP A 111 -9.33 -0.98 -6.95
C ASP A 111 -8.05 -1.33 -6.17
N ALA A 112 -7.66 -2.61 -6.14
CA ALA A 112 -6.42 -3.03 -5.51
C ALA A 112 -5.21 -2.44 -6.23
N GLU A 113 -5.19 -2.49 -7.57
CA GLU A 113 -4.10 -1.91 -8.37
C GLU A 113 -4.01 -0.40 -8.12
N VAL A 114 -5.14 0.30 -8.18
CA VAL A 114 -5.20 1.75 -7.95
C VAL A 114 -4.67 2.11 -6.55
N ALA A 115 -5.08 1.36 -5.52
CA ALA A 115 -4.65 1.58 -4.14
C ALA A 115 -3.15 1.37 -3.95
N TYR A 116 -2.57 0.29 -4.47
CA TYR A 116 -1.13 0.05 -4.39
C TYR A 116 -0.33 1.11 -5.14
N LEU A 117 -0.78 1.53 -6.33
CA LEU A 117 -0.11 2.60 -7.10
C LEU A 117 -0.17 3.95 -6.37
N ALA A 118 -1.30 4.27 -5.73
CA ALA A 118 -1.45 5.46 -4.90
C ALA A 118 -0.48 5.43 -3.71
N LEU A 119 -0.33 4.28 -3.04
CA LEU A 119 0.65 4.10 -1.97
C LEU A 119 2.08 4.30 -2.48
N VAL A 120 2.45 3.74 -3.64
CA VAL A 120 3.78 3.94 -4.22
C VAL A 120 4.05 5.43 -4.46
N ASP A 121 3.12 6.16 -5.09
CA ASP A 121 3.31 7.59 -5.36
C ASP A 121 3.44 8.40 -4.06
N PHE A 122 2.61 8.10 -3.05
CA PHE A 122 2.72 8.70 -1.71
C PHE A 122 4.06 8.40 -1.04
N ILE A 123 4.53 7.15 -1.09
CA ILE A 123 5.80 6.73 -0.49
C ILE A 123 6.97 7.43 -1.19
N GLU A 124 6.97 7.47 -2.53
CA GLU A 124 7.99 8.14 -3.32
C GLU A 124 8.06 9.63 -3.00
N ASN A 125 6.92 10.32 -3.11
CA ASN A 125 6.80 11.75 -2.89
C ASN A 125 5.38 12.13 -2.44
N LYS A 126 5.24 12.35 -1.14
CA LYS A 126 3.97 12.67 -0.47
C LYS A 126 3.36 13.97 -1.00
N GLU A 127 4.18 15.01 -1.17
CA GLU A 127 3.76 16.33 -1.61
C GLU A 127 3.21 16.26 -3.04
N ARG A 128 3.93 15.56 -3.93
CA ARG A 128 3.53 15.32 -5.31
C ARG A 128 2.23 14.53 -5.38
N TYR A 129 2.09 13.48 -4.57
CA TYR A 129 0.85 12.70 -4.53
C TYR A 129 -0.36 13.58 -4.21
N PHE A 130 -0.30 14.36 -3.14
CA PHE A 130 -1.41 15.24 -2.78
C PHE A 130 -1.63 16.37 -3.79
N ALA A 131 -0.58 16.93 -4.38
CA ALA A 131 -0.71 17.93 -5.43
C ALA A 131 -1.46 17.36 -6.66
N LYS A 132 -1.17 16.11 -7.04
CA LYS A 132 -1.92 15.42 -8.11
C LYS A 132 -3.37 15.18 -7.75
N GLN A 133 -3.67 14.77 -6.52
CA GLN A 133 -5.06 14.55 -6.07
C GLN A 133 -5.86 15.86 -6.10
N LEU A 134 -5.26 16.95 -5.61
CA LEU A 134 -5.88 18.27 -5.60
C LEU A 134 -6.11 18.78 -7.03
N TYR A 135 -5.12 18.64 -7.91
CA TYR A 135 -5.30 19.00 -9.31
C TYR A 135 -6.43 18.18 -9.96
N ALA A 136 -6.42 16.86 -9.78
CA ALA A 136 -7.43 15.96 -10.33
C ALA A 136 -8.85 16.20 -9.76
N SER A 137 -8.97 16.81 -8.57
CA SER A 137 -10.27 17.18 -8.00
C SER A 137 -10.83 18.50 -8.58
N MET A 138 -9.98 19.31 -9.22
CA MET A 138 -10.34 20.62 -9.78
C MET A 138 -10.26 20.67 -11.31
N GLU A 139 -9.68 19.65 -11.95
CA GLU A 139 -9.57 19.56 -13.39
C GLU A 139 -10.91 19.14 -14.03
N GLY A 140 -11.46 20.01 -14.89
CA GLY A 140 -12.71 19.77 -15.63
C GLY A 140 -13.81 20.80 -15.33
N LEU A 141 -15.02 20.56 -15.83
CA LEU A 141 -16.20 21.36 -15.49
C LEU A 141 -16.83 20.80 -14.21
N GLY A 142 -16.38 21.30 -13.06
CA GLY A 142 -16.86 20.91 -11.73
C GLY A 142 -15.72 20.58 -10.77
N THR A 143 -16.06 20.18 -9.56
CA THR A 143 -15.12 19.78 -8.50
C THR A 143 -15.56 18.46 -7.88
N ARG A 144 -14.61 17.64 -7.40
CA ARG A 144 -14.90 16.38 -6.69
C ARG A 144 -15.14 16.62 -5.18
N ASP A 145 -16.23 17.32 -4.87
CA ASP A 145 -16.62 17.59 -3.47
C ASP A 145 -17.65 16.58 -2.91
N THR A 146 -18.21 15.73 -3.78
CA THR A 146 -19.22 14.71 -3.48
C THR A 146 -18.65 13.31 -3.69
#